data_AF-W9WM77-F1
#
_entry.id   AF-W9WM77-F1
#
_cell.length_a   1.000
_cell.length_b   1.000
_cell.length_c   1.000
_cell.angle_alpha   90.00
_cell.angle_beta   90.00
_cell.angle_gamma   90.00
#
_symmetry.space_group_name_H-M   'P 1'
#
loop_
_entity.id
_entity.type
_entity.pdbx_description
1 polymer ?
#
loop_
_entity_poly.entity_id
_entity_poly.type
_entity_poly.pdbx_seq_one_letter_code
_entity_poly.pdbx_strand_id
1 'polypeptide(L)'
;MDILASAGVEEPATSIDACTSDGFHLNNGVHTSGGKGVILVGGEAFLWQPWMPTTTGAAATDAASYPGNAASKTSGSGSGSGEHKGFTVFLDPRGMLNFPPSTLGLLSLLYPKPDLLLIGTGRKLWMLSRETRRYLSEELGIKVDVMDTPNAAAAYNLLVMERGVEEVGSILIPEGWRGR
;
A
#
# COMPACT_ATOMS: atom_id res chain seq x y z
N MET A 1 5.31 -17.07 -39.58
CA MET A 1 6.43 -17.31 -38.65
C MET A 1 6.02 -16.56 -37.40
N ASP A 2 5.15 -17.18 -36.59
CA ASP A 2 4.52 -16.56 -35.42
C ASP A 2 4.52 -17.63 -34.33
N ILE A 3 5.55 -17.62 -33.48
CA ILE A 3 5.77 -18.66 -32.47
C ILE A 3 6.01 -18.10 -31.06
N LEU A 4 5.76 -16.81 -30.81
CA LEU A 4 5.81 -16.24 -29.47
C LEU A 4 4.68 -15.21 -29.28
N ALA A 5 3.43 -15.66 -29.42
CA ALA A 5 2.35 -15.02 -28.70
C ALA A 5 2.66 -15.24 -27.21
N SER A 6 3.24 -14.22 -26.56
CA SER A 6 3.48 -14.18 -25.12
C SER A 6 2.22 -14.67 -24.41
N ALA A 7 2.36 -15.79 -23.73
CA ALA A 7 1.27 -16.59 -23.22
C ALA A 7 0.59 -15.89 -22.03
N GLY A 8 -0.31 -14.94 -22.27
CA GLY A 8 -1.23 -14.41 -21.25
C GLY A 8 -0.59 -13.92 -19.94
N VAL A 9 0.71 -13.61 -19.96
CA VAL A 9 1.41 -13.06 -18.79
C VAL A 9 0.99 -11.59 -18.73
N GLU A 10 0.15 -11.26 -17.75
CA GLU A 10 -0.24 -9.89 -17.46
C GLU A 10 1.04 -9.06 -17.24
N GLU A 11 1.13 -7.90 -17.90
CA GLU A 11 2.30 -7.04 -17.76
C GLU A 11 2.45 -6.64 -16.28
N PRO A 12 3.65 -6.78 -15.68
CA PRO A 12 3.84 -6.41 -14.28
C PRO A 12 3.56 -4.92 -14.08
N ALA A 13 2.85 -4.59 -12.99
CA ALA A 13 2.55 -3.21 -12.62
C ALA A 13 3.79 -2.51 -12.04
N THR A 14 4.67 -2.04 -12.91
CA THR A 14 5.98 -1.48 -12.56
C THR A 14 5.97 0.04 -12.37
N SER A 15 4.90 0.73 -12.76
CA SER A 15 4.81 2.20 -12.74
C SER A 15 3.40 2.69 -12.40
N ILE A 16 3.32 3.90 -11.84
CA ILE A 16 2.07 4.61 -11.56
C ILE A 16 1.83 5.65 -12.64
N ASP A 17 0.72 5.53 -13.36
CA ASP A 17 0.32 6.49 -14.41
C ASP A 17 -0.50 7.64 -13.83
N ALA A 18 -1.33 7.36 -12.81
CA ALA A 18 -2.14 8.39 -12.14
C ALA A 18 -2.35 8.08 -10.66
N CYS A 19 -2.24 9.13 -9.85
CA CYS A 19 -2.72 9.14 -8.46
C CYS A 19 -4.11 9.76 -8.45
N THR A 20 -5.08 9.10 -7.80
CA THR A 20 -6.46 9.58 -7.73
C THR A 20 -6.89 9.75 -6.28
N SER A 21 -8.07 10.34 -6.06
CA SER A 21 -8.60 10.47 -4.70
C SER A 21 -8.93 9.12 -4.04
N ASP A 22 -9.24 8.10 -4.84
CA ASP A 22 -9.74 6.80 -4.33
C ASP A 22 -8.75 5.64 -4.57
N GLY A 23 -7.65 5.87 -5.27
CA GLY A 23 -6.66 4.84 -5.61
C GLY A 23 -5.65 5.29 -6.67
N PHE A 24 -5.21 4.36 -7.50
CA PHE A 24 -4.09 4.51 -8.43
C PHE A 24 -4.38 3.83 -9.77
N HIS A 25 -3.90 4.42 -10.85
CA HIS A 25 -3.84 3.76 -12.17
C HIS A 25 -2.40 3.32 -12.41
N LEU A 26 -2.23 2.06 -12.79
CA LEU A 26 -0.92 1.45 -13.04
C LEU A 26 -0.71 1.27 -14.54
N ASN A 27 0.54 1.21 -14.96
CA ASN A 27 0.94 1.15 -16.37
C ASN A 27 0.42 -0.08 -17.13
N ASN A 28 0.05 -1.14 -16.42
CA ASN A 28 -0.53 -2.35 -17.02
C ASN A 28 -2.06 -2.29 -17.17
N GLY A 29 -2.67 -1.12 -16.95
CA GLY A 29 -4.12 -0.94 -17.05
C GLY A 29 -4.91 -1.38 -15.81
N VAL A 30 -4.25 -1.76 -14.72
CA VAL A 30 -4.92 -2.03 -13.43
C VAL A 30 -5.25 -0.72 -12.71
N HIS A 31 -6.48 -0.62 -12.22
CA HIS A 31 -6.97 0.54 -11.48
C HIS A 31 -7.38 0.10 -10.07
N THR A 32 -6.83 0.76 -9.05
CA THR A 32 -7.22 0.53 -7.66
C THR A 32 -8.27 1.56 -7.22
N SER A 33 -9.12 1.16 -6.28
CA SER A 33 -10.24 1.96 -5.75
C SER A 33 -10.58 1.57 -4.31
N GLY A 34 -11.45 2.33 -3.66
CA GLY A 34 -11.89 2.14 -2.29
C GLY A 34 -10.96 2.72 -1.22
N GLY A 35 -10.16 3.73 -1.56
CA GLY A 35 -9.22 4.40 -0.67
C GLY A 35 -8.07 3.49 -0.24
N LYS A 36 -7.73 2.49 -1.04
CA LYS A 36 -6.68 1.52 -0.75
C LYS A 36 -5.32 2.12 -1.07
N GLY A 37 -4.33 1.81 -0.25
CA GLY A 37 -2.94 2.10 -0.58
C GLY A 37 -2.41 1.08 -1.60
N VAL A 38 -1.25 1.39 -2.15
CA VAL A 38 -0.49 0.45 -2.98
C VAL A 38 0.95 0.38 -2.46
N ILE A 39 1.52 -0.83 -2.44
CA ILE A 39 2.95 -1.05 -2.25
C ILE A 39 3.51 -1.54 -3.58
N LEU A 40 4.54 -0.88 -4.10
CA LEU A 40 5.28 -1.33 -5.28
C LEU A 40 6.67 -1.78 -4.86
N VAL A 41 7.00 -3.04 -5.07
CA VAL A 41 8.29 -3.65 -4.71
C VAL A 41 8.59 -4.81 -5.67
N GLY A 42 9.84 -4.97 -6.10
CA GLY A 42 10.24 -6.10 -6.95
C GLY A 42 9.55 -6.15 -8.32
N GLY A 43 9.04 -5.01 -8.80
CA GLY A 43 8.31 -4.90 -10.06
C GLY A 43 6.84 -5.31 -9.99
N GLU A 44 6.33 -5.56 -8.79
CA GLU A 44 4.94 -5.93 -8.54
C GLU A 44 4.23 -4.86 -7.70
N ALA A 45 2.92 -4.75 -7.86
CA ALA A 45 2.07 -3.86 -7.10
C ALA A 45 1.07 -4.64 -6.23
N PHE A 46 1.07 -4.34 -4.93
CA PHE A 46 0.22 -4.98 -3.92
C PHE A 46 -0.77 -3.99 -3.35
N LEU A 47 -2.02 -4.40 -3.19
CA LEU A 47 -3.01 -3.62 -2.43
C LEU A 47 -2.63 -3.58 -0.95
N TRP A 48 -2.68 -2.39 -0.36
CA TRP A 48 -2.32 -2.17 1.02
C TRP A 48 -3.48 -1.56 1.81
N GLN A 49 -3.98 -2.32 2.79
CA GLN A 49 -5.12 -1.97 3.63
C GLN A 49 -4.80 -2.27 5.10
N PRO A 50 -3.87 -1.54 5.73
CA PRO A 50 -3.34 -1.88 7.04
C PRO A 50 -4.37 -1.81 8.18
N TRP A 51 -5.52 -1.15 7.98
CA TRP A 51 -6.62 -1.07 8.94
C TRP A 51 -7.58 -2.27 8.86
N MET A 52 -7.51 -3.10 7.82
CA MET A 52 -8.34 -4.30 7.77
C MET A 52 -7.76 -5.35 8.70
N PRO A 53 -8.58 -5.97 9.58
CA PRO A 53 -8.11 -7.11 10.33
C PRO A 53 -7.74 -8.23 9.34
N THR A 54 -6.54 -8.78 9.49
CA THR A 54 -6.12 -9.97 8.76
C THR A 54 -7.12 -11.08 9.04
N THR A 55 -8.08 -11.26 8.14
CA THR A 55 -8.93 -12.45 8.14
C THR A 55 -8.05 -13.55 7.58
N THR A 56 -7.25 -14.18 8.44
CA THR A 56 -6.59 -15.45 8.10
C THR A 56 -7.71 -16.38 7.64
N GLY A 57 -7.71 -16.73 6.35
CA GLY A 57 -8.76 -17.53 5.73
C GLY A 57 -8.87 -18.89 6.40
N ALA A 58 -9.88 -19.06 7.25
CA ALA A 58 -10.55 -20.34 7.41
C ALA A 58 -11.67 -20.39 6.36
N ALA A 59 -11.36 -20.99 5.22
CA ALA A 59 -12.36 -21.42 4.26
C ALA A 59 -12.03 -22.84 3.80
N ALA A 60 -12.41 -23.81 4.63
CA ALA A 60 -12.81 -25.15 4.21
C ALA A 60 -13.76 -25.68 5.29
N THR A 61 -15.05 -25.77 4.91
CA THR A 61 -16.10 -26.75 5.28
C THR A 61 -16.11 -27.24 6.75
N ASP A 62 -17.16 -27.13 7.56
CA ASP A 62 -18.43 -27.87 7.54
C ASP A 62 -19.36 -27.29 8.63
N ALA A 63 -20.66 -27.58 8.55
CA ALA A 63 -21.67 -27.15 9.53
C ALA A 63 -21.57 -27.83 10.92
N ALA A 64 -21.63 -27.04 12.00
CA ALA A 64 -22.37 -27.37 13.24
C ALA A 64 -22.31 -26.21 14.29
N SER A 65 -23.46 -25.55 14.47
CA SER A 65 -24.04 -25.06 15.73
C SER A 65 -23.14 -24.64 16.92
N TYR A 66 -23.14 -23.35 17.26
CA TYR A 66 -23.40 -22.80 18.61
C TYR A 66 -23.80 -21.30 18.51
N PRO A 67 -24.71 -20.78 19.36
CA PRO A 67 -25.27 -19.43 19.22
C PRO A 67 -24.69 -18.39 20.20
N GLY A 68 -24.73 -17.10 19.82
CA GLY A 68 -24.52 -15.91 20.67
C GLY A 68 -23.05 -15.45 20.72
N ASN A 69 -22.68 -14.19 20.48
CA ASN A 69 -23.38 -12.92 20.65
C ASN A 69 -22.90 -11.92 19.59
N ALA A 70 -23.86 -11.25 18.94
CA ALA A 70 -23.68 -10.30 17.87
C ALA A 70 -23.47 -8.88 18.43
N ALA A 71 -22.38 -8.23 18.02
CA ALA A 71 -22.32 -6.78 17.87
C ALA A 71 -21.10 -6.32 17.03
N SER A 72 -20.85 -6.92 15.86
CA SER A 72 -20.11 -6.19 14.82
C SER A 72 -21.12 -5.40 14.01
N LYS A 73 -21.28 -4.12 14.34
CA LYS A 73 -22.00 -3.17 13.50
C LYS A 73 -21.21 -2.99 12.21
N THR A 74 -21.47 -3.85 11.23
CA THR A 74 -21.16 -3.61 9.82
C THR A 74 -22.12 -2.54 9.30
N SER A 75 -21.79 -1.28 9.59
CA SER A 75 -22.24 -0.13 8.80
C SER A 75 -21.15 0.13 7.76
N GLY A 76 -21.36 0.18 6.45
CA GLY A 76 -22.55 0.15 5.62
C GLY A 76 -22.08 0.61 4.24
N SER A 77 -22.72 0.11 3.18
CA SER A 77 -22.54 0.59 1.82
C SER A 77 -22.76 2.11 1.75
N GLY A 78 -21.90 2.83 1.04
CA GLY A 78 -22.09 4.23 0.71
C GLY A 78 -21.32 4.61 -0.54
N SER A 79 -22.00 4.54 -1.69
CA SER A 79 -21.60 5.23 -2.91
C SER A 79 -21.70 6.74 -2.67
N GLY A 80 -20.57 7.43 -2.62
CA GLY A 80 -20.53 8.89 -2.54
C GLY A 80 -19.19 9.40 -2.04
N SER A 81 -18.40 10.00 -2.94
CA SER A 81 -17.31 10.98 -2.72
C SER A 81 -16.79 11.13 -1.27
N GLY A 82 -16.30 10.04 -0.69
CA GLY A 82 -16.23 9.86 0.76
C GLY A 82 -14.80 9.78 1.26
N GLU A 83 -14.43 10.75 2.09
CA GLU A 83 -13.18 10.82 2.85
C GLU A 83 -12.78 9.45 3.44
N HIS A 84 -11.71 8.85 2.91
CA HIS A 84 -11.28 7.50 3.30
C HIS A 84 -10.61 7.52 4.67
N LYS A 85 -11.37 7.24 5.72
CA LYS A 85 -10.91 7.21 7.13
C LYS A 85 -10.00 6.02 7.48
N GLY A 86 -9.55 5.21 6.53
CA GLY A 86 -8.76 4.01 6.81
C GLY A 86 -7.41 4.32 7.46
N PHE A 87 -6.64 5.23 6.85
CA PHE A 87 -5.30 5.56 7.31
C PHE A 87 -5.25 6.48 8.54
N THR A 88 -6.37 7.12 8.91
CA THR A 88 -6.40 8.04 10.07
C THR A 88 -6.18 7.33 11.40
N VAL A 89 -6.40 6.01 11.47
CA VAL A 89 -6.10 5.17 12.64
C VAL A 89 -4.61 5.17 12.99
N PHE A 90 -3.74 5.40 12.00
CA PHE A 90 -2.29 5.42 12.17
C PHE A 90 -1.75 6.84 12.42
N LEU A 91 -2.62 7.85 12.49
CA LEU A 91 -2.22 9.24 12.70
C LEU A 91 -2.31 9.61 14.18
N ASP A 92 -1.16 9.88 14.79
CA ASP A 92 -1.08 10.35 16.17
C ASP A 92 -1.68 11.76 16.32
N PRO A 93 -2.13 12.15 17.54
CA PRO A 93 -2.58 13.52 17.82
C PRO A 93 -1.54 14.61 17.52
N ARG A 94 -0.26 14.22 17.41
CA ARG A 94 0.87 15.10 17.07
C ARG A 94 1.10 15.23 15.55
N GLY A 95 0.31 14.55 14.72
CA GLY A 95 0.47 14.54 13.27
C GLY A 95 1.61 13.65 12.78
N MET A 96 1.95 12.60 13.53
CA MET A 96 2.93 11.60 13.13
C MET A 96 2.23 10.32 12.68
N LEU A 97 2.71 9.70 11.60
CA LEU A 97 2.21 8.43 11.09
C LEU A 97 2.96 7.28 11.75
N ASN A 98 2.26 6.48 12.54
CA ASN A 98 2.80 5.30 13.18
C ASN A 98 2.21 4.04 12.54
N PHE A 99 3.02 3.35 11.75
CA PHE A 99 2.69 2.05 11.17
C PHE A 99 3.30 0.93 12.01
N PRO A 100 2.48 0.06 12.63
CA PRO A 100 2.98 -1.12 13.32
C PRO A 100 3.69 -2.08 12.36
N PRO A 101 4.72 -2.83 12.79
CA PRO A 101 5.45 -3.78 11.94
C PRO A 101 4.56 -4.77 11.18
N SER A 102 3.44 -5.20 11.79
CA SER A 102 2.47 -6.11 11.16
C SER A 102 1.86 -5.55 9.87
N THR A 103 1.75 -4.22 9.76
CA THR A 103 1.21 -3.54 8.57
C THR A 103 2.23 -3.46 7.42
N LEU A 104 3.51 -3.65 7.72
CA LEU A 104 4.64 -3.59 6.79
C LEU A 104 5.29 -4.97 6.61
N GLY A 105 4.60 -6.04 7.04
CA GLY A 105 5.13 -7.41 7.06
C GLY A 105 5.61 -7.90 5.69
N LEU A 106 5.03 -7.39 4.59
CA LEU A 106 5.49 -7.70 3.22
C LEU A 106 6.99 -7.38 3.04
N LEU A 107 7.47 -6.26 3.57
CA LEU A 107 8.87 -5.86 3.45
C LEU A 107 9.83 -6.78 4.23
N SER A 108 9.34 -7.42 5.29
CA SER A 108 10.14 -8.37 6.07
C SER A 108 10.36 -9.70 5.35
N LEU A 109 9.44 -10.06 4.44
CA LEU A 109 9.48 -11.29 3.65
C LEU A 109 10.21 -11.12 2.32
N LEU A 110 10.46 -9.87 1.90
CA LEU A 110 11.07 -9.56 0.62
C LEU A 110 12.58 -9.85 0.60
N TYR A 111 13.05 -10.52 -0.45
CA TYR A 111 14.47 -10.67 -0.78
C TYR A 111 14.69 -10.61 -2.31
N PRO A 112 15.66 -9.81 -2.80
CA PRO A 112 16.46 -8.83 -2.07
C PRO A 112 15.59 -7.71 -1.47
N LYS A 113 16.06 -7.08 -0.38
CA LYS A 113 15.38 -5.90 0.20
C LYS A 113 15.72 -4.66 -0.64
N PRO A 114 14.78 -3.72 -0.84
CA PRO A 114 15.08 -2.50 -1.57
C PRO A 114 16.04 -1.62 -0.77
N ASP A 115 16.93 -0.95 -1.49
CA ASP A 115 17.87 0.02 -0.91
C ASP A 115 17.16 1.30 -0.49
N LEU A 116 16.11 1.68 -1.22
CA LEU A 116 15.31 2.90 -1.00
C LEU A 116 13.82 2.60 -1.07
N LEU A 117 13.08 3.04 -0.06
CA LEU A 117 11.62 3.00 -0.01
C LEU A 117 11.05 4.41 0.07
N LEU A 118 10.28 4.78 -0.96
CA LEU A 118 9.53 6.03 -1.02
C LEU A 118 8.18 5.86 -0.32
N ILE A 119 7.80 6.80 0.54
CA ILE A 119 6.52 6.75 1.25
C ILE A 119 5.69 7.98 0.87
N GLY A 120 4.63 7.74 0.10
CA GLY A 120 3.62 8.72 -0.29
C GLY A 120 2.50 8.80 0.75
N THR A 121 2.39 9.93 1.43
CA THR A 121 1.47 10.13 2.57
C THR A 121 0.15 10.82 2.17
N GLY A 122 -0.32 10.62 0.94
CA GLY A 122 -1.52 11.25 0.40
C GLY A 122 -1.24 12.63 -0.16
N ARG A 123 -2.24 13.53 -0.14
CA ARG A 123 -2.13 14.88 -0.73
C ARG A 123 -1.24 15.84 0.06
N LYS A 124 -0.92 15.52 1.31
CA LYS A 124 -0.07 16.32 2.20
C LYS A 124 0.99 15.42 2.78
N LEU A 125 2.21 15.95 2.90
CA LEU A 125 3.29 15.26 3.60
C LEU A 125 2.98 15.15 5.09
N TRP A 126 3.03 13.91 5.60
CA TRP A 126 2.97 13.59 7.03
C TRP A 126 4.26 12.90 7.48
N MET A 127 4.81 13.31 8.63
CA MET A 127 6.04 12.73 9.16
C MET A 127 5.79 11.34 9.72
N LEU A 128 6.72 10.41 9.50
CA LEU A 128 6.68 9.10 10.13
C LEU A 128 7.11 9.17 11.59
N SER A 129 6.53 8.32 12.42
CA SER A 129 6.94 8.10 13.80
C SER A 129 8.40 7.61 13.83
N ARG A 130 9.11 7.91 14.93
CA ARG A 130 10.46 7.39 15.15
C ARG A 130 10.47 5.85 15.18
N GLU A 131 9.41 5.24 15.70
CA GLU A 131 9.25 3.78 15.79
C GLU A 131 9.19 3.14 14.41
N THR A 132 8.32 3.66 13.53
CA THR A 132 8.21 3.16 12.15
C THR A 132 9.49 3.37 11.36
N ARG A 133 10.12 4.55 11.47
CA ARG A 133 11.40 4.82 10.78
C ARG A 133 12.52 3.93 11.29
N ARG A 134 12.56 3.66 12.59
CA ARG A 134 13.53 2.75 13.21
C ARG A 134 13.36 1.32 12.69
N TYR A 135 12.13 0.82 12.65
CA TYR A 135 11.82 -0.50 12.09
C TYR A 135 12.32 -0.62 10.63
N LEU A 136 11.99 0.36 9.79
CA LEU A 136 12.38 0.33 8.38
C LEU A 136 13.90 0.44 8.18
N SER A 137 14.58 1.34 8.90
CA SER A 137 16.00 1.61 8.66
C SER A 137 16.96 0.75 9.49
N GLU A 138 16.68 0.50 10.77
CA GLU A 138 17.57 -0.30 11.62
C GLU A 138 17.29 -1.81 11.51
N GLU A 139 16.02 -2.23 11.51
CA GLU A 139 15.68 -3.66 11.50
C GLU A 139 15.65 -4.24 10.09
N LEU A 140 15.05 -3.54 9.13
CA LEU A 140 14.99 -3.99 7.73
C LEU A 140 16.18 -3.52 6.90
N GLY A 141 16.92 -2.48 7.32
CA GLY A 141 18.06 -1.94 6.57
C GLY A 141 17.68 -1.10 5.35
N ILE A 142 16.43 -0.65 5.26
CA ILE A 142 15.88 0.05 4.10
C ILE A 142 15.97 1.57 4.34
N LYS A 143 16.52 2.33 3.38
CA LYS A 143 16.50 3.79 3.44
C LYS A 143 15.10 4.28 3.13
N VAL A 144 14.61 5.26 3.89
CA VAL A 144 13.24 5.77 3.75
C VAL A 144 13.27 7.24 3.38
N ASP A 145 12.50 7.60 2.35
CA ASP A 145 12.19 8.99 2.01
C ASP A 145 10.66 9.19 2.01
N VAL A 146 10.21 10.31 2.57
CA VAL A 146 8.78 10.56 2.84
C VAL A 146 8.34 11.79 2.09
N MET A 147 7.31 11.64 1.27
CA MET A 147 6.77 12.69 0.42
C MET A 147 5.23 12.68 0.44
N ASP A 148 4.62 13.65 -0.20
CA ASP A 148 3.25 13.52 -0.70
C ASP A 148 3.20 12.52 -1.86
N THR A 149 2.05 11.87 -2.02
CA THR A 149 1.85 10.75 -2.95
C THR A 149 2.18 11.06 -4.41
N PRO A 150 1.77 12.21 -4.99
CA PRO A 150 2.08 12.49 -6.39
C PRO A 150 3.59 12.58 -6.64
N ASN A 151 4.32 13.23 -5.74
CA ASN A 151 5.76 13.38 -5.87
C ASN A 151 6.49 12.05 -5.58
N ALA A 152 6.02 11.27 -4.61
CA ALA A 152 6.53 9.92 -4.36
C ALA A 152 6.36 9.00 -5.58
N ALA A 153 5.19 9.04 -6.24
CA ALA A 153 4.91 8.24 -7.43
C ALA A 153 5.83 8.65 -8.60
N ALA A 154 5.99 9.95 -8.85
CA ALA A 154 6.89 10.44 -9.89
C ALA A 154 8.36 10.07 -9.62
N ALA A 155 8.81 10.22 -8.37
CA ALA A 155 10.16 9.84 -7.96
C ALA A 155 10.41 8.34 -8.11
N TYR A 156 9.43 7.51 -7.73
CA TYR A 156 9.49 6.05 -7.91
C TYR A 156 9.66 5.68 -9.38
N ASN A 157 8.80 6.19 -10.26
CA ASN A 157 8.83 5.89 -11.69
C ASN A 157 10.19 6.24 -12.32
N LEU A 158 10.79 7.36 -11.91
CA LEU A 158 12.11 7.78 -12.39
C LEU A 158 13.20 6.86 -11.86
N LEU A 159 13.25 6.65 -10.55
CA LEU A 159 14.33 5.88 -9.90
C LEU A 159 14.33 4.41 -10.29
N VAL A 160 13.16 3.82 -10.52
CA VAL A 160 13.03 2.45 -11.03
C VAL A 160 13.65 2.30 -12.42
N MET A 161 13.54 3.32 -13.28
CA MET A 161 14.18 3.30 -14.60
C MET A 161 15.71 3.45 -14.52
N GLU A 162 16.22 4.17 -13.51
CA GLU A 162 17.65 4.39 -13.31
C GLU A 162 18.36 3.24 -12.58
N ARG A 163 17.72 2.66 -11.57
CA ARG A 163 18.33 1.71 -10.62
C ARG A 163 17.72 0.31 -10.68
N GLY A 164 16.56 0.17 -11.32
CA GLY A 164 15.82 -1.08 -11.38
C GLY A 164 14.77 -1.22 -10.27
N VAL A 165 13.84 -2.14 -10.49
CA VAL A 165 12.69 -2.44 -9.61
C VAL A 165 13.06 -3.15 -8.31
N GLU A 166 14.26 -3.72 -8.23
CA GLU A 166 14.74 -4.43 -7.03
C GLU A 166 15.34 -3.47 -5.99
N GLU A 167 15.97 -2.38 -6.44
CA GLU A 167 16.63 -1.41 -5.56
C GLU A 167 15.67 -0.39 -4.96
N VAL A 168 14.54 -0.14 -5.62
CA VAL A 168 13.60 0.94 -5.29
C VAL A 168 12.21 0.38 -5.07
N GLY A 169 11.63 0.69 -3.91
CA GLY A 169 10.24 0.40 -3.58
C GLY A 169 9.45 1.66 -3.28
N SER A 170 8.12 1.54 -3.25
CA SER A 170 7.22 2.62 -2.87
C SER A 170 6.03 2.11 -2.06
N ILE A 171 5.57 2.91 -1.10
CA ILE A 171 4.31 2.73 -0.38
C ILE A 171 3.50 4.00 -0.52
N LEU A 172 2.33 3.94 -1.15
CA LEU A 172 1.53 5.10 -1.50
C LEU A 172 0.14 5.04 -0.88
N ILE A 173 -0.25 6.14 -0.24
CA ILE A 173 -1.59 6.41 0.27
C ILE A 173 -2.35 7.25 -0.77
N PRO A 174 -3.61 6.93 -1.14
CA PRO A 174 -4.34 7.68 -2.15
C PRO A 174 -4.59 9.14 -1.72
N GLU A 175 -4.70 10.03 -2.70
CA GLU A 175 -4.76 11.49 -2.46
C GLU A 175 -6.01 11.93 -1.70
N GLY A 176 -7.08 11.12 -1.71
CA GLY A 176 -8.32 11.43 -1.00
C GLY A 176 -8.17 11.32 0.51
N TRP A 177 -7.09 10.69 1.01
CA TRP A 177 -6.76 10.75 2.42
C TRP A 177 -6.17 12.12 2.78
N ARG A 178 -6.86 12.83 3.67
CA ARG A 178 -6.47 14.17 4.13
C ARG A 178 -5.91 14.21 5.55
N GLY A 179 -5.87 13.07 6.24
CA GLY A 179 -5.52 13.02 7.65
C GLY A 179 -6.66 13.51 8.54
N ARG A 180 -6.32 14.33 9.55
CA ARG A 180 -7.24 14.92 10.53
C ARG A 180 -7.32 16.44 10.37
#